data_AF-A0A2W6CFL0-F1
#
_entry.id   AF-A0A2W6CFL0-F1
#
_cell.length_a   1.000
_cell.length_b   1.000
_cell.length_c   1.000
_cell.angle_alpha   90.00
_cell.angle_beta   90.00
_cell.angle_gamma   90.00
#
_symmetry.space_group_name_H-M   'P 1'
#
loop_
_entity.id
_entity.type
_entity.pdbx_description
1 polymer ?
#
loop_
_entity_poly.entity_id
_entity_poly.type
_entity_poly.pdbx_seq_one_letter_code
_entity_poly.pdbx_strand_id
1 'polypeptide(L)'
;MQQSRPGSGTLLPMRNHLSLEDRVAAANVEPKASPVDAWRRLREVEGPHATVIDLYELVARPRGLAAHELPLQERVTLARSVMPGGWPGFAQTDGSERGGDTIMIIDYDPGWPSRYERWRDVVRSCLDDTAVGVEHVGSTSVPGLAAKPLLCGRMTASPTPMPRPTSSSPSSTLRNGGPPHGAFARLPSRRRCRRGITTTSCSGRSHR
;
A
#
# COMPACT_ATOMS: atom_id res chain seq x y z
N MET A 1 50.49 28.82 -2.40
CA MET A 1 49.11 29.34 -2.49
C MET A 1 48.15 28.15 -2.59
N GLN A 2 47.66 27.66 -1.45
CA GLN A 2 46.58 26.67 -1.40
C GLN A 2 45.34 27.40 -0.92
N GLN A 3 44.31 27.48 -1.75
CA GLN A 3 43.03 28.09 -1.40
C GLN A 3 42.14 27.04 -0.75
N SER A 4 41.96 27.16 0.57
CA SER A 4 40.99 26.39 1.34
C SER A 4 39.57 26.89 1.03
N ARG A 5 38.71 26.01 0.52
CA ARG A 5 37.26 26.26 0.39
C ARG A 5 36.56 25.94 1.73
N PRO A 6 35.80 26.86 2.35
CA PRO A 6 34.93 26.51 3.46
C PRO A 6 33.58 26.06 2.89
N GLY A 7 33.40 24.75 2.76
CA GLY A 7 32.07 24.17 2.59
C GLY A 7 31.39 24.08 3.95
N SER A 8 30.74 25.16 4.38
CA SER A 8 29.74 25.11 5.47
C SER A 8 28.60 24.20 5.02
N GLY A 9 28.75 22.90 5.26
CA GLY A 9 27.63 21.98 5.33
C GLY A 9 26.82 22.37 6.55
N THR A 10 25.80 23.20 6.37
CA THR A 10 24.70 23.31 7.32
C THR A 10 24.10 21.90 7.42
N LEU A 11 24.56 21.13 8.40
CA LEU A 11 23.85 19.99 8.92
C LEU A 11 22.44 20.48 9.25
N LEU A 12 21.47 20.08 8.43
CA LEU A 12 20.07 20.09 8.85
C LEU A 12 20.05 19.48 10.25
N PRO A 13 19.53 20.17 11.28
CA PRO A 13 19.52 19.64 12.63
C PRO A 13 18.84 18.27 12.57
N MET A 14 19.49 17.25 13.15
CA MET A 14 18.85 15.96 13.36
C MET A 14 17.56 16.26 14.12
N ARG A 15 16.42 16.11 13.44
CA ARG A 15 15.10 16.35 14.03
C ARG A 15 15.05 15.55 15.31
N ASN A 16 14.86 16.24 16.44
CA ASN A 16 14.57 15.58 17.71
C ASN A 16 13.47 14.56 17.46
N HIS A 17 13.71 13.30 17.83
CA HIS A 17 12.67 12.29 17.92
C HIS A 17 11.76 12.69 19.09
N LEU A 18 10.86 13.64 18.83
CA LEU A 18 9.81 14.01 19.77
C LEU A 18 9.01 12.76 20.11
N SER A 19 8.68 12.60 21.40
CA SER A 19 7.82 11.50 21.81
C SER A 19 6.45 11.63 21.13
N LEU A 20 5.70 10.53 21.05
CA LEU A 20 4.34 10.59 20.53
C LEU A 20 3.47 11.57 21.34
N GLU A 21 3.70 11.71 22.65
CA GLU A 21 2.97 12.65 23.50
C GLU A 21 3.23 14.09 23.08
N ASP A 22 4.50 14.45 22.90
CA ASP A 22 4.90 15.79 22.48
C ASP A 22 4.33 16.12 21.09
N ARG A 23 4.31 15.12 20.19
CA ARG A 23 3.73 15.23 18.85
C ARG A 23 2.22 15.46 18.90
N VAL A 24 1.51 14.70 19.73
CA VAL A 24 0.06 14.83 19.94
C VAL A 24 -0.28 16.19 20.53
N ALA A 25 0.49 16.65 21.53
CA ALA A 25 0.35 17.97 22.12
C ALA A 25 0.60 19.08 21.09
N ALA A 26 1.67 18.99 20.31
CA ALA A 26 2.02 19.95 19.26
C ALA A 26 0.97 20.01 18.13
N ALA A 27 0.29 18.90 17.85
CA ALA A 27 -0.78 18.84 16.85
C ALA A 27 -2.13 19.41 17.34
N ASN A 28 -2.21 19.86 18.60
CA ASN A 28 -3.43 20.37 19.25
C ASN A 28 -4.58 19.35 19.19
N VAL A 29 -4.29 18.10 19.56
CA VAL A 29 -5.30 17.05 19.67
C VAL A 29 -6.13 17.25 20.94
N GLU A 30 -7.46 17.19 20.82
CA GLU A 30 -8.36 17.25 21.98
C GLU A 30 -8.09 16.11 22.98
N PRO A 31 -8.04 16.37 24.30
CA PRO A 31 -7.69 15.36 25.31
C PRO A 31 -8.61 14.12 25.34
N LYS A 32 -9.83 14.23 24.81
CA LYS A 32 -10.82 13.14 24.73
C LYS A 32 -11.06 12.63 23.31
N ALA A 33 -10.22 13.02 22.35
CA ALA A 33 -10.33 12.54 20.98
C ALA A 33 -10.21 11.01 20.94
N SER A 34 -10.96 10.37 20.04
CA SER A 34 -10.73 8.96 19.76
C SER A 34 -9.30 8.76 19.22
N PRO A 35 -8.66 7.59 19.44
CA PRO A 35 -7.31 7.33 18.90
C PRO A 35 -7.23 7.54 17.37
N VAL A 36 -8.31 7.26 16.65
CA VAL A 36 -8.39 7.46 15.19
C VAL A 36 -8.42 8.95 14.84
N ASP A 37 -9.17 9.77 15.58
CA ASP A 37 -9.24 11.22 15.32
C ASP A 37 -7.96 11.94 15.74
N ALA A 38 -7.36 11.53 16.85
CA ALA A 38 -6.03 11.96 17.26
C ALA A 38 -4.99 11.66 16.17
N TRP A 39 -5.03 10.44 15.61
CA TRP A 39 -4.15 10.06 14.51
C TRP A 39 -4.40 10.86 13.22
N ARG A 40 -5.67 11.12 12.87
CA ARG A 40 -6.00 11.95 11.70
C ARG A 40 -5.44 13.35 11.85
N ARG A 41 -5.53 13.93 13.04
CA ARG A 41 -4.98 15.25 13.33
C ARG A 41 -3.45 15.26 13.24
N LEU A 42 -2.78 14.24 13.78
CA LEU A 42 -1.34 14.04 13.57
C LEU A 42 -1.00 13.95 12.08
N ARG A 43 -1.79 13.21 11.29
CA ARG A 43 -1.59 13.06 9.83
C ARG A 43 -1.75 14.37 9.07
N GLU A 44 -2.68 15.23 9.48
CA GLU A 44 -2.86 16.56 8.89
C GLU A 44 -1.64 17.47 9.13
N VAL A 45 -1.08 17.42 10.34
CA VAL A 45 0.03 18.31 10.73
C VAL A 45 1.38 17.78 10.24
N GLU A 46 1.63 16.48 10.36
CA GLU A 46 2.94 15.86 10.09
C GLU A 46 3.01 15.13 8.74
N GLY A 47 1.88 14.98 8.05
CA GLY A 47 1.79 14.26 6.78
C GLY A 47 2.27 12.81 6.91
N PRO A 48 3.16 12.31 6.03
CA PRO A 48 3.56 10.90 6.01
C PRO A 48 4.31 10.43 7.27
N HIS A 49 4.77 11.35 8.11
CA HIS A 49 5.48 11.04 9.36
C HIS A 49 4.55 10.53 10.47
N ALA A 50 3.24 10.81 10.41
CA ALA A 50 2.25 10.13 11.25
C ALA A 50 1.94 8.75 10.67
N THR A 51 2.53 7.71 11.24
CA THR A 51 2.47 6.33 10.77
C THR A 51 1.35 5.55 11.43
N VAL A 52 1.00 4.39 10.89
CA VAL A 52 0.05 3.48 11.55
C VAL A 52 0.56 2.95 12.89
N ILE A 53 1.88 2.98 13.12
CA ILE A 53 2.48 2.60 14.41
C ILE A 53 2.08 3.62 15.48
N ASP A 54 2.03 4.90 15.15
CA ASP A 54 1.54 5.95 16.06
C ASP A 54 0.09 5.68 16.49
N LEU A 55 -0.76 5.22 15.56
CA LEU A 55 -2.13 4.81 15.89
C LEU A 55 -2.16 3.63 16.86
N TYR A 56 -1.30 2.63 16.66
CA TYR A 56 -1.20 1.50 17.57
C TYR A 56 -0.73 1.94 18.95
N GLU A 57 0.23 2.85 19.04
CA GLU A 57 0.70 3.42 20.30
C GLU A 57 -0.41 4.20 21.03
N LEU A 58 -1.20 5.02 20.30
CA LEU A 58 -2.35 5.73 20.87
C LEU A 58 -3.40 4.78 21.49
N VAL A 59 -3.54 3.57 20.95
CA VAL A 59 -4.47 2.56 21.47
C VAL A 59 -3.84 1.71 22.58
N ALA A 60 -2.56 1.36 22.44
CA ALA A 60 -1.86 0.44 23.33
C ALA A 60 -1.46 1.08 24.66
N ARG A 61 -0.95 2.33 24.62
CA ARG A 61 -0.39 3.00 25.80
C ARG A 61 -1.38 3.17 26.95
N PRO A 62 -2.65 3.57 26.73
CA PRO A 62 -3.65 3.63 27.81
C PRO A 62 -3.93 2.27 28.48
N ARG A 63 -3.59 1.16 27.80
CA ARG A 63 -3.72 -0.21 28.31
C ARG A 63 -2.43 -0.74 28.94
N GLY A 64 -1.38 0.07 29.02
CA GLY A 64 -0.06 -0.34 29.49
C GLY A 64 0.67 -1.29 28.53
N LEU A 65 0.27 -1.35 27.27
CA LEU A 65 0.85 -2.21 26.24
C LEU A 65 1.75 -1.41 25.29
N ALA A 66 2.77 -2.06 24.73
CA ALA A 66 3.48 -1.59 23.57
C ALA A 66 2.67 -1.86 22.28
N ALA A 67 2.89 -1.04 21.25
CA ALA A 67 2.16 -1.16 19.98
C ALA A 67 2.24 -2.56 19.32
N HIS A 68 3.35 -3.28 19.50
CA HIS A 68 3.53 -4.61 18.93
C HIS A 68 2.82 -5.73 19.71
N GLU A 69 2.44 -5.46 20.97
CA GLU A 69 1.72 -6.39 21.84
C GLU A 69 0.21 -6.38 21.56
N LEU A 70 -0.30 -5.38 20.81
CA LEU A 70 -1.69 -5.39 20.37
C LEU A 70 -2.01 -6.63 19.53
N PRO A 71 -3.15 -7.30 19.77
CA PRO A 71 -3.59 -8.45 18.99
C PRO A 71 -3.56 -8.15 17.48
N LEU A 72 -3.13 -9.13 16.68
CA LEU A 72 -2.96 -8.94 15.23
C LEU A 72 -4.27 -8.47 14.56
N GLN A 73 -5.41 -9.05 14.93
CA GLN A 73 -6.71 -8.68 14.36
C GLN A 73 -7.11 -7.23 14.69
N GLU A 74 -6.78 -6.77 15.90
CA GLU A 74 -7.03 -5.37 16.29
C GLU A 74 -6.14 -4.42 15.49
N ARG A 75 -4.84 -4.73 15.34
CA ARG A 75 -3.92 -3.95 14.49
C ARG A 75 -4.38 -3.89 13.03
N VAL A 76 -4.82 -5.01 12.47
CA VAL A 76 -5.38 -5.07 11.11
C VAL A 76 -6.62 -4.19 10.98
N THR A 77 -7.50 -4.21 11.97
CA THR A 77 -8.73 -3.40 11.99
C THR A 77 -8.41 -1.91 12.07
N LEU A 78 -7.53 -1.51 12.98
CA LEU A 78 -7.05 -0.13 13.13
C LEU A 78 -6.36 0.38 11.86
N ALA A 79 -5.48 -0.42 11.25
CA ALA A 79 -4.85 -0.04 9.99
C ALA A 79 -5.90 0.21 8.89
N ARG A 80 -6.84 -0.72 8.72
CA ARG A 80 -7.88 -0.61 7.69
C ARG A 80 -8.76 0.62 7.86
N SER A 81 -9.04 1.07 9.09
CA SER A 81 -9.89 2.23 9.33
C SER A 81 -9.24 3.56 8.91
N VAL A 82 -7.91 3.64 8.87
CA VAL A 82 -7.18 4.87 8.53
C VAL A 82 -6.53 4.88 7.16
N MET A 83 -6.33 3.71 6.52
CA MET A 83 -5.64 3.60 5.24
C MET A 83 -6.29 4.38 4.07
N PRO A 84 -7.63 4.41 3.91
CA PRO A 84 -8.28 5.22 2.87
C PRO A 84 -8.03 6.74 3.02
N GLY A 85 -7.93 7.22 4.27
CA GLY A 85 -7.67 8.64 4.57
C GLY A 85 -6.18 8.99 4.60
N GLY A 86 -5.31 8.04 4.94
CA GLY A 86 -3.87 8.27 5.03
C GLY A 86 -3.15 8.32 3.67
N TRP A 87 -3.71 7.66 2.65
CA TRP A 87 -3.02 7.43 1.37
C TRP A 87 -3.97 7.71 0.20
N PRO A 88 -3.95 8.93 -0.37
CA PRO A 88 -4.75 9.26 -1.54
C PRO A 88 -4.52 8.25 -2.68
N GLY A 89 -5.61 7.73 -3.25
CA GLY A 89 -5.57 6.72 -4.32
C GLY A 89 -5.34 5.28 -3.84
N PHE A 90 -5.16 5.05 -2.53
CA PHE A 90 -5.18 3.71 -1.97
C PHE A 90 -6.61 3.15 -2.02
N ALA A 91 -6.77 1.98 -2.65
CA ALA A 91 -7.95 1.17 -2.42
C ALA A 91 -7.58 -0.30 -2.42
N GLN A 92 -8.14 -1.00 -1.44
CA GLN A 92 -8.09 -2.45 -1.34
C GLN A 92 -9.30 -2.99 -2.11
N THR A 93 -9.08 -3.99 -2.96
CA THR A 93 -10.18 -4.70 -3.65
C THR A 93 -10.48 -5.99 -2.89
N ASP A 94 -11.73 -6.43 -2.88
CA ASP A 94 -12.09 -7.73 -2.29
C ASP A 94 -11.23 -8.85 -2.90
N GLY A 95 -10.75 -9.77 -2.07
CA GLY A 95 -9.87 -10.86 -2.49
C GLY A 95 -8.39 -10.46 -2.65
N SER A 96 -8.01 -9.22 -2.30
CA SER A 96 -6.60 -8.78 -2.23
C SER A 96 -5.99 -8.92 -0.84
N GLU A 97 -6.72 -9.51 0.12
CA GLU A 97 -6.22 -9.81 1.45
C GLU A 97 -4.98 -10.71 1.37
N ARG A 98 -4.01 -10.43 2.23
CA ARG A 98 -2.94 -11.39 2.48
C ARG A 98 -3.49 -12.41 3.48
N GLY A 99 -3.57 -13.67 3.08
CA GLY A 99 -3.77 -14.77 4.03
C GLY A 99 -2.71 -14.71 5.13
N GLY A 100 -3.06 -15.17 6.32
CA GLY A 100 -2.13 -15.34 7.45
C GLY A 100 -1.13 -16.47 7.23
N ASP A 101 -0.68 -16.68 5.99
CA ASP A 101 0.16 -17.80 5.61
C ASP A 101 1.50 -17.69 6.34
N THR A 102 1.99 -18.84 6.80
CA THR A 102 3.31 -18.98 7.42
C THR A 102 4.38 -18.28 6.59
N ILE A 103 5.14 -17.41 7.24
CA ILE A 103 6.25 -16.70 6.60
C ILE A 103 7.41 -17.69 6.48
N MET A 104 7.61 -18.23 5.28
CA MET A 104 8.78 -19.05 4.95
C MET A 104 9.73 -18.29 4.03
N ILE A 105 11.02 -18.40 4.32
CA ILE A 105 12.11 -17.97 3.44
C ILE A 105 12.70 -19.24 2.84
N ILE A 106 12.81 -19.28 1.51
CA ILE A 106 13.41 -20.40 0.78
C ILE A 106 14.64 -19.93 0.02
N ASP A 107 15.53 -20.86 -0.29
CA ASP A 107 16.64 -20.62 -1.20
C ASP A 107 16.14 -20.17 -2.58
N TYR A 108 17.04 -19.56 -3.35
CA TYR A 108 16.69 -19.03 -4.66
C TYR A 108 16.13 -20.13 -5.58
N ASP A 109 14.94 -19.89 -6.11
CA ASP A 109 14.29 -20.80 -7.06
C ASP A 109 14.58 -20.34 -8.50
N PRO A 110 15.31 -21.12 -9.31
CA PRO A 110 15.65 -20.75 -10.69
C PRO A 110 14.43 -20.67 -11.62
N GLY A 111 13.25 -21.13 -11.18
CA GLY A 111 11.97 -20.94 -11.85
C GLY A 111 11.27 -19.61 -11.54
N TRP A 112 11.81 -18.74 -10.67
CA TRP A 112 11.23 -17.40 -10.45
C TRP A 112 11.20 -16.52 -11.70
N PRO A 113 12.26 -16.41 -12.52
CA PRO A 113 12.24 -15.61 -13.74
C PRO A 113 11.14 -16.04 -14.71
N SER A 114 11.02 -17.34 -15.02
CA SER A 114 10.01 -17.85 -15.96
C SER A 114 8.58 -17.76 -15.42
N ARG A 115 8.37 -17.89 -14.10
CA ARG A 115 7.06 -17.61 -13.48
C ARG A 115 6.72 -16.12 -13.53
N TYR A 116 7.71 -15.25 -13.35
CA TYR A 116 7.52 -13.82 -13.48
C TYR A 116 7.14 -13.43 -14.90
N GLU A 117 7.81 -13.97 -15.93
CA GLU A 117 7.47 -13.72 -17.33
C GLU A 117 6.00 -14.08 -17.63
N ARG A 118 5.56 -15.28 -17.23
CA ARG A 118 4.15 -15.67 -17.38
C ARG A 118 3.19 -14.73 -16.65
N TRP A 119 3.51 -14.34 -15.42
CA TRP A 119 2.69 -13.40 -14.66
C TRP A 119 2.66 -12.02 -15.33
N ARG A 120 3.80 -11.54 -15.83
CA ARG A 120 3.94 -10.26 -16.54
C ARG A 120 3.06 -10.24 -17.78
N ASP A 121 3.04 -11.33 -18.53
CA ASP A 121 2.27 -11.42 -19.78
C ASP A 121 0.76 -11.40 -19.49
N VAL A 122 0.30 -12.05 -18.41
CA VAL A 122 -1.08 -11.95 -17.91
C VAL A 122 -1.41 -10.53 -17.46
N VAL A 123 -0.50 -9.85 -16.76
CA VAL A 123 -0.73 -8.48 -16.32
C VAL A 123 -0.78 -7.51 -17.50
N ARG A 124 0.11 -7.68 -18.49
CA ARG A 124 0.12 -6.86 -19.70
C ARG A 124 -1.16 -7.02 -20.51
N SER A 125 -1.68 -8.24 -20.66
CA SER A 125 -2.94 -8.46 -21.37
C SER A 125 -4.16 -7.84 -20.68
N CYS A 126 -4.08 -7.53 -19.39
CA CYS A 126 -5.15 -6.85 -18.66
C CYS A 126 -5.02 -5.32 -18.63
N LEU A 127 -3.88 -4.74 -19.02
CA LEU A 127 -3.60 -3.30 -18.87
C LEU A 127 -3.72 -2.49 -20.18
N ASP A 128 -3.98 -3.14 -21.31
CA ASP A 128 -4.02 -2.55 -22.65
C ASP A 128 -2.81 -1.60 -22.89
N ASP A 129 -2.99 -0.51 -23.65
CA ASP A 129 -1.96 0.49 -23.94
C ASP A 129 -1.61 1.40 -22.73
N THR A 130 -2.16 1.12 -21.55
CA THR A 130 -1.96 1.96 -20.36
C THR A 130 -0.61 1.71 -19.70
N ALA A 131 -0.06 0.50 -19.83
CA ALA A 131 1.20 0.10 -19.19
C ALA A 131 2.40 0.39 -20.09
N VAL A 132 3.27 1.32 -19.65
CA VAL A 132 4.55 1.64 -20.30
C VAL A 132 5.60 0.58 -19.98
N GLY A 133 5.55 -0.05 -18.80
CA GLY A 133 6.52 -1.05 -18.38
C GLY A 133 6.05 -1.93 -17.23
N VAL A 134 6.51 -3.19 -17.22
CA VAL A 134 6.27 -4.16 -16.16
C VAL A 134 7.59 -4.88 -15.84
N GLU A 135 8.16 -4.60 -14.67
CA GLU A 135 9.52 -4.99 -14.26
C GLU A 135 9.51 -5.95 -13.06
N HIS A 136 10.38 -6.97 -13.07
CA HIS A 136 10.56 -7.88 -11.94
C HIS A 136 11.42 -7.18 -10.90
N VAL A 137 10.85 -6.95 -9.72
CA VAL A 137 11.53 -6.22 -8.64
C VAL A 137 11.40 -6.97 -7.32
N GLY A 138 12.34 -6.75 -6.41
CA GLY A 138 12.35 -7.38 -5.09
C GLY A 138 13.26 -8.60 -5.04
N SER A 139 13.28 -9.31 -3.91
CA SER A 139 14.28 -10.35 -3.68
C SER A 139 14.19 -11.54 -4.63
N THR A 140 12.99 -11.85 -5.15
CA THR A 140 12.80 -12.96 -6.11
C THR A 140 13.34 -12.66 -7.52
N SER A 141 13.78 -11.43 -7.80
CA SER A 141 14.42 -11.07 -9.08
C SER A 141 15.94 -11.13 -9.03
N VAL A 142 16.53 -11.47 -7.87
CA VAL A 142 17.98 -11.51 -7.67
C VAL A 142 18.44 -12.96 -7.62
N PRO A 143 19.18 -13.45 -8.65
CA PRO A 143 19.74 -14.80 -8.65
C PRO A 143 20.58 -15.09 -7.39
N GLY A 144 20.31 -16.24 -6.76
CA GLY A 144 21.02 -16.69 -5.57
C GLY A 144 20.53 -16.10 -4.23
N LEU A 145 19.55 -15.19 -4.23
CA LEU A 145 19.04 -14.59 -3.01
C LEU A 145 17.87 -15.39 -2.41
N ALA A 146 18.03 -15.83 -1.16
CA ALA A 146 16.93 -16.45 -0.41
C ALA A 146 15.80 -15.43 -0.17
N ALA A 147 14.55 -15.86 -0.39
CA ALA A 147 13.41 -14.96 -0.39
C ALA A 147 12.11 -15.65 0.04
N LYS A 148 11.14 -14.82 0.42
CA LYS A 148 9.76 -15.28 0.51
C LYS A 148 9.26 -15.64 -0.91
N PRO A 149 8.61 -16.80 -1.13
CA PRO A 149 8.25 -17.29 -2.47
C PRO A 149 7.07 -16.52 -3.08
N LEU A 150 7.27 -15.23 -3.32
CA LEU A 150 6.27 -14.29 -3.80
C LEU A 150 6.89 -13.39 -4.86
N LEU A 151 6.33 -13.45 -6.07
CA LEU A 151 6.72 -12.57 -7.15
C LEU A 151 6.29 -11.14 -6.86
N CYS A 152 7.16 -10.19 -7.16
CA CYS A 152 6.91 -8.77 -6.97
C CYS A 152 7.19 -8.03 -8.29
N GLY A 153 6.16 -7.36 -8.82
CA GLY A 153 6.24 -6.59 -10.05
C GLY A 153 6.08 -5.10 -9.78
N ARG A 154 6.83 -4.27 -10.50
CA ARG A 154 6.60 -2.83 -10.62
C ARG A 154 5.95 -2.56 -11.98
N MET A 155 4.93 -1.70 -11.98
CA MET A 155 4.26 -1.26 -13.19
C MET A 155 4.43 0.26 -13.32
N THR A 156 4.75 0.71 -14.53
CA THR A 156 4.73 2.12 -14.91
C THR A 156 3.59 2.33 -15.90
N ALA A 157 2.73 3.30 -15.61
CA ALA A 157 1.62 3.67 -16.49
C ALA A 157 1.97 4.96 -17.22
N SER A 158 1.46 5.13 -18.44
CA SER A 158 1.50 6.43 -19.10
C SER A 158 0.64 7.41 -18.31
N PRO A 159 1.01 8.69 -18.19
CA PRO A 159 0.11 9.69 -17.63
C PRO A 159 -1.07 9.84 -18.58
N THR A 160 -2.18 9.15 -18.30
CA THR A 160 -3.45 9.45 -18.96
C THR A 160 -3.83 10.87 -18.53
N PRO A 161 -4.07 11.82 -19.46
CA PRO A 161 -4.54 13.14 -19.06
C PRO A 161 -5.88 12.99 -18.35
N MET A 162 -5.92 13.32 -17.06
CA MET A 162 -7.18 13.36 -16.32
C MET A 162 -8.08 14.42 -16.96
N PRO A 163 -9.34 14.11 -17.32
CA PRO A 163 -10.29 15.16 -17.65
C PRO A 163 -10.40 16.07 -16.43
N ARG A 164 -10.19 17.38 -16.61
CA ARG A 164 -10.44 18.35 -15.54
C ARG A 164 -11.89 18.18 -15.09
N PRO A 165 -12.19 18.20 -13.79
CA PRO A 165 -13.58 18.30 -13.35
C PRO A 165 -14.12 19.63 -13.88
N THR A 166 -14.91 19.58 -14.95
CA THR A 166 -15.72 20.72 -15.36
C THR A 166 -16.80 20.86 -14.28
N SER A 167 -16.76 21.99 -13.58
CA SER A 167 -17.76 22.39 -12.61
C SER A 167 -19.06 22.73 -13.34
N SER A 168 -19.78 21.71 -13.82
CA SER A 168 -21.11 21.86 -14.39
C SER A 168 -21.74 20.47 -14.51
N SER A 169 -22.35 20.00 -13.43
CA SER A 169 -23.47 19.07 -13.53
C SER A 169 -24.72 19.78 -13.03
N PRO A 170 -25.75 19.98 -13.88
CA PRO A 170 -27.08 20.23 -13.39
C PRO A 170 -27.63 18.94 -12.78
N SER A 171 -28.46 19.10 -11.76
CA SER A 171 -29.14 18.01 -11.06
C SER A 171 -29.89 17.09 -12.03
N SER A 172 -29.62 15.79 -11.98
CA SER A 172 -30.54 14.77 -12.51
C SER A 172 -30.64 13.62 -11.52
N THR A 173 -31.76 13.66 -10.80
CA THR A 173 -32.57 12.57 -10.23
C THR A 173 -32.05 11.14 -10.43
N LEU A 174 -31.75 10.49 -9.31
CA LEU A 174 -31.66 9.04 -9.14
C LEU A 174 -32.91 8.36 -9.70
N ARG A 175 -32.74 7.62 -10.80
CA ARG A 175 -33.70 6.60 -11.24
C ARG A 175 -33.06 5.24 -10.97
N ASN A 176 -33.68 4.47 -10.08
CA ASN A 176 -33.26 3.12 -9.70
C ASN A 176 -33.28 2.20 -10.93
N GLY A 177 -32.09 1.73 -11.31
CA GLY A 177 -31.85 0.67 -12.27
C GLY A 177 -30.42 0.20 -12.07
N GLY A 178 -30.23 -0.84 -11.26
CA GLY A 178 -28.90 -1.41 -11.00
C GLY A 178 -28.31 -2.00 -12.29
N PRO A 179 -27.01 -1.81 -12.57
CA PRO A 179 -26.38 -2.46 -13.71
C PRO A 179 -26.09 -3.94 -13.40
N PRO A 180 -26.19 -4.84 -14.39
CA PRO A 180 -25.80 -6.23 -14.24
C PRO A 180 -24.28 -6.34 -14.03
N HIS A 181 -23.89 -7.41 -13.35
CA HIS A 181 -22.51 -7.80 -13.08
C HIS A 181 -21.55 -7.54 -14.25
N GLY A 182 -20.48 -6.79 -13.99
CA GLY A 182 -19.34 -6.65 -14.91
C GLY A 182 -19.00 -5.21 -15.30
N ALA A 183 -18.56 -4.39 -14.35
CA ALA A 183 -17.94 -3.09 -14.66
C ALA A 183 -16.71 -2.89 -13.78
N PHE A 184 -15.52 -3.12 -14.34
CA PHE A 184 -14.25 -2.76 -13.72
C PHE A 184 -14.14 -1.22 -13.69
N ALA A 185 -14.11 -0.65 -12.49
CA ALA A 185 -13.89 0.77 -12.30
C ALA A 185 -12.48 1.16 -12.79
N ARG A 186 -12.40 2.24 -13.57
CA ARG A 186 -11.15 2.88 -14.03
C ARG A 186 -10.20 3.05 -12.85
N LEU A 187 -9.03 2.43 -12.94
CA LEU A 187 -8.02 2.44 -11.88
C LEU A 187 -7.27 3.79 -11.91
N PRO A 188 -7.33 4.63 -10.86
CA PRO A 188 -6.44 5.77 -10.74
C PRO A 188 -5.03 5.28 -10.43
N SER A 189 -4.05 6.06 -10.90
CA SER A 189 -2.61 5.82 -10.88
C SER A 189 -2.04 5.35 -9.53
N ARG A 190 -1.09 4.41 -9.64
CA ARG A 190 -0.32 3.72 -8.58
C ARG A 190 -1.13 2.78 -7.69
N ARG A 191 -1.55 1.65 -8.27
CA ARG A 191 -2.00 0.48 -7.52
C ARG A 191 -0.97 -0.63 -7.61
N ARG A 192 -0.71 -1.28 -6.47
CA ARG A 192 0.09 -2.50 -6.40
C ARG A 192 -0.86 -3.68 -6.62
N CYS A 193 -1.04 -4.13 -7.86
CA CYS A 193 -1.84 -5.32 -8.16
C CYS A 193 -1.10 -6.58 -7.71
N ARG A 194 -1.81 -7.48 -7.01
CA ARG A 194 -1.27 -8.75 -6.51
C ARG A 194 -2.35 -9.82 -6.58
N ARG A 195 -2.14 -10.86 -7.38
CA ARG A 195 -2.92 -12.11 -7.33
C ARG A 195 -1.96 -13.25 -6.98
N GLY A 196 -2.36 -14.11 -6.04
CA GLY A 196 -1.74 -15.42 -5.86
C GLY A 196 -2.22 -16.33 -6.99
N ILE A 197 -1.30 -16.94 -7.73
CA ILE A 197 -1.64 -18.03 -8.64
C ILE A 197 -1.72 -19.28 -7.76
N THR A 198 -2.93 -19.67 -7.36
CA THR A 198 -3.19 -21.02 -6.90
C THR A 198 -3.18 -21.93 -8.12
N THR A 199 -2.24 -22.87 -8.16
CA THR A 199 -2.23 -23.97 -9.13
C THR A 199 -3.45 -24.85 -8.86
N THR A 200 -4.55 -24.64 -9.58
CA THR A 200 -5.62 -25.64 -9.65
C THR A 200 -5.16 -26.72 -10.61
N SER A 201 -4.83 -27.89 -10.06
CA SER A 201 -4.65 -29.12 -10.84
C SER A 201 -5.98 -29.48 -11.52
N CYS A 202 -6.02 -29.47 -12.85
CA CYS A 202 -7.11 -30.07 -13.61
C CYS A 202 -6.99 -31.59 -13.55
N SER A 203 -7.70 -32.23 -12.62
CA SER A 203 -7.99 -33.66 -12.65
C SER A 203 -9.27 -33.91 -13.47
N GLY A 204 -9.08 -34.55 -14.63
CA GLY A 204 -9.96 -35.56 -15.24
C GLY A 204 -11.39 -35.21 -15.62
N ARG A 205 -11.69 -35.29 -16.92
CA ARG A 205 -12.85 -36.07 -17.40
C ARG A 205 -12.61 -36.58 -18.83
N SER A 206 -12.22 -37.85 -18.92
CA SER A 206 -12.23 -38.62 -20.18
C SER A 206 -13.68 -39.03 -20.43
N HIS A 207 -14.26 -38.61 -21.56
CA HIS A 207 -15.52 -39.16 -22.05
C HIS A 207 -15.21 -40.26 -23.06
N ARG A 208 -15.84 -41.40 -22.81
CA ARG A 208 -15.97 -42.58 -23.66
C ARG A 208 -16.61 -42.24 -25.00
#